data_AF-A0A438MR41-F1
#
_entry.id   AF-A0A438MR41-F1
#
_cell.length_a   1.000
_cell.length_b   1.000
_cell.length_c   1.000
_cell.angle_alpha   90.00
_cell.angle_beta   90.00
_cell.angle_gamma   90.00
#
_symmetry.space_group_name_H-M   'P 1'
#
loop_
_entity.id
_entity.type
_entity.pdbx_description
1 polymer ?
#
loop_
_entity_poly.entity_id
_entity_poly.type
_entity_poly.pdbx_seq_one_letter_code
_entity_poly.pdbx_strand_id
1 'polypeptide(L)'
;MVPPVSPQTLEQNPQFAKLWKHLTTEILDVDASQKSLNEKRRWLPRLASDNVVSGGDAVSHLNRPKPDDNQEEDGEDQDEEEEDDDDEEEHEASQDWNGPTENKRKKEQRKDIDQQIEDLRIRQARREILSFSLSQAAYSTDGPSREEEGPSREEHHTYDTSRTDSAELSPEIKDILLLVSTSLEQDDESLLPQEDRDRFMANLDTISSAVGRYLITTEKRLTELASLATAVGNGDGNGNGTGSDKLSTTTTGLPTINSPQTPSKLSTHLTLQLQHLNHLHTTSLPTSLTTLHEVNLKLQTSQLLALQTLLTQLEKSKHGMETRHSLARAAFFAAVAQTMDLKVQVMLLEARERSVAEGARMNEWAGARLRELRMEKVEELKRVCDEYEAVDPGGKIMRALGTRYRDVEEEISAVKEDIERLERGEVNMDRVMKCDEMG
;
A
#
# COMPACT_ATOMS: atom_id res chain seq x y z
N MET A 1 28.81 -8.95 -8.54
CA MET A 1 29.53 -8.67 -7.28
C MET A 1 30.03 -7.25 -7.32
N VAL A 2 29.72 -6.44 -6.31
CA VAL A 2 30.23 -5.07 -6.23
C VAL A 2 31.68 -5.13 -5.73
N PRO A 3 32.65 -4.49 -6.40
CA PRO A 3 34.05 -4.49 -5.98
C PRO A 3 34.22 -3.80 -4.61
N PRO A 4 35.13 -4.28 -3.75
CA PRO A 4 35.33 -3.72 -2.41
C PRO A 4 35.86 -2.30 -2.49
N VAL A 5 35.19 -1.37 -1.81
CA VAL A 5 35.60 0.04 -1.72
C VAL A 5 36.72 0.18 -0.67
N SER A 6 37.71 1.01 -0.96
CA SER A 6 38.83 1.25 -0.04
C SER A 6 38.38 1.96 1.24
N PRO A 7 38.90 1.59 2.43
CA PRO A 7 38.46 2.15 3.72
C PRO A 7 38.72 3.66 3.83
N GLN A 8 39.75 4.16 3.13
CA GLN A 8 40.08 5.57 3.09
C GLN A 8 38.97 6.42 2.44
N THR A 9 38.26 5.85 1.46
CA THR A 9 37.12 6.51 0.79
C THR A 9 35.89 6.54 1.70
N LEU A 10 35.73 5.52 2.56
CA LEU A 10 34.64 5.46 3.53
C LEU A 10 34.86 6.44 4.69
N GLU A 11 36.12 6.65 5.11
CA GLU A 11 36.47 7.65 6.14
C GLU A 11 36.29 9.09 5.66
N GLN A 12 36.63 9.37 4.39
CA GLN A 12 36.47 10.71 3.81
C GLN A 12 35.00 11.10 3.60
N ASN A 13 34.09 10.12 3.49
CA ASN A 13 32.66 10.37 3.24
C ASN A 13 31.77 9.55 4.18
N PRO A 14 31.48 10.04 5.41
CA PRO A 14 30.71 9.30 6.41
C PRO A 14 29.26 9.03 5.99
N GLN A 15 28.68 9.85 5.10
CA GLN A 15 27.35 9.61 4.54
C GLN A 15 27.35 8.42 3.57
N PHE A 16 28.39 8.33 2.71
CA PHE A 16 28.58 7.20 1.82
C PHE A 16 28.84 5.90 2.60
N ALA A 17 29.58 5.98 3.72
CA ALA A 17 29.80 4.83 4.59
C ALA A 17 28.49 4.28 5.21
N LYS A 18 27.55 5.15 5.60
CA LYS A 18 26.22 4.73 6.09
C LYS A 18 25.40 4.05 5.00
N LEU A 19 25.39 4.62 3.80
CA LEU A 19 24.68 4.06 2.65
C LEU A 19 25.29 2.72 2.23
N TRP A 20 26.61 2.63 2.12
CA TRP A 20 27.34 1.41 1.79
C TRP A 20 27.07 0.30 2.80
N LYS A 21 27.05 0.64 4.10
CA LYS A 21 26.68 -0.31 5.16
C LYS A 21 25.25 -0.82 4.97
N HIS A 22 24.27 0.06 4.80
CA HIS A 22 22.87 -0.33 4.61
C HIS A 22 22.66 -1.18 3.34
N LEU A 23 23.30 -0.80 2.23
CA LEU A 23 23.21 -1.53 0.97
C LEU A 23 23.85 -2.92 1.05
N THR A 24 24.97 -3.06 1.78
CA THR A 24 25.61 -4.36 1.99
C THR A 24 24.87 -5.23 3.00
N THR A 25 24.33 -4.67 4.08
CA THR A 25 23.70 -5.46 5.17
C THR A 25 22.20 -5.69 5.04
N GLU A 26 21.45 -4.81 4.40
CA GLU A 26 19.99 -4.98 4.26
C GLU A 26 19.57 -5.43 2.86
N ILE A 27 20.25 -4.93 1.82
CA ILE A 27 19.85 -5.21 0.45
C ILE A 27 20.58 -6.44 -0.09
N LEU A 28 21.91 -6.49 0.08
CA LEU A 28 22.72 -7.58 -0.48
C LEU A 28 22.74 -8.84 0.40
N ASP A 29 22.72 -8.74 1.73
CA ASP A 29 22.64 -9.91 2.62
C ASP A 29 21.30 -10.67 2.51
N VAL A 30 20.21 -9.98 2.15
CA VAL A 30 18.90 -10.58 1.90
C VAL A 30 18.86 -11.36 0.58
N ASP A 31 19.67 -10.95 -0.41
CA ASP A 31 19.64 -11.53 -1.77
C ASP A 31 20.70 -12.64 -1.98
N ALA A 32 21.79 -12.67 -1.19
CA ALA A 32 22.93 -13.54 -1.47
C ALA A 32 23.17 -14.72 -0.49
N SER A 33 22.49 -14.82 0.66
CA SER A 33 22.81 -15.85 1.68
C SER A 33 21.60 -16.62 2.25
N GLN A 34 20.61 -16.96 1.42
CA GLN A 34 19.68 -18.06 1.73
C GLN A 34 19.91 -19.32 0.89
N LYS A 35 20.90 -19.32 -0.02
CA LYS A 35 21.26 -20.53 -0.77
C LYS A 35 21.79 -21.64 0.15
N SER A 36 22.61 -21.30 1.15
CA SER A 36 23.14 -22.28 2.12
C SER A 36 22.06 -22.82 3.08
N LEU A 37 21.02 -22.04 3.36
CA LEU A 37 19.92 -22.44 4.25
C LEU A 37 18.87 -23.27 3.51
N ASN A 38 18.68 -23.03 2.21
CA ASN A 38 17.88 -23.90 1.33
C ASN A 38 18.61 -25.21 0.97
N GLU A 39 19.93 -25.19 0.86
CA GLU A 39 20.72 -26.40 0.58
C GLU A 39 20.73 -27.36 1.78
N LYS A 40 20.76 -26.84 3.01
CA LYS A 40 20.56 -27.66 4.24
C LYS A 40 19.16 -28.27 4.37
N ARG A 41 18.14 -27.70 3.71
CA ARG A 41 16.79 -28.30 3.63
C ARG A 41 16.67 -29.35 2.53
N ARG A 42 17.60 -29.40 1.58
CA ARG A 42 17.63 -30.38 0.49
C ARG A 42 18.17 -31.75 0.93
N TRP A 43 18.97 -31.80 2.00
CA TRP A 43 19.64 -33.01 2.50
C TRP A 43 18.95 -33.70 3.70
N LEU A 44 17.77 -33.25 4.12
CA LEU A 44 17.00 -33.99 5.13
C LEU A 44 16.16 -35.09 4.44
N PRO A 45 16.29 -36.37 4.84
CA PRO A 45 15.45 -37.44 4.30
C PRO A 45 13.99 -37.16 4.63
N ARG A 46 13.17 -36.95 3.60
CA ARG A 46 11.71 -36.95 3.75
C ARG A 46 11.27 -38.38 4.02
N LEU A 47 11.10 -38.72 5.30
CA LEU A 47 10.27 -39.83 5.69
C LEU A 47 8.81 -39.53 5.30
N ALA A 48 8.32 -40.37 4.40
CA ALA A 48 6.95 -40.75 4.09
C ALA A 48 5.81 -39.89 4.69
N SER A 49 5.03 -39.28 3.80
CA SER A 49 3.57 -39.34 3.88
C SER A 49 3.03 -39.27 2.47
N ASP A 50 2.53 -40.41 2.05
CA ASP A 50 1.91 -40.67 0.76
C ASP A 50 0.64 -39.86 0.50
N ASN A 51 0.41 -39.69 -0.80
CA ASN A 51 -0.88 -39.66 -1.47
C ASN A 51 -1.85 -38.50 -1.20
N VAL A 52 -1.84 -37.52 -2.10
CA VAL A 52 -3.04 -37.23 -2.92
C VAL A 52 -2.58 -36.91 -4.35
N VAL A 53 -2.72 -37.91 -5.23
CA VAL A 53 -2.60 -37.77 -6.68
C VAL A 53 -3.74 -36.90 -7.20
N SER A 54 -3.34 -35.91 -7.99
CA SER A 54 -4.17 -35.18 -8.93
C SER A 54 -4.58 -36.11 -10.08
N GLY A 55 -5.88 -36.21 -10.36
CA GLY A 55 -6.37 -36.93 -11.53
C GLY A 55 -7.76 -36.45 -11.93
N GLY A 56 -7.81 -35.63 -12.97
CA GLY A 56 -9.02 -35.35 -13.70
C GLY A 56 -9.35 -36.44 -14.74
N ASP A 57 -10.59 -36.37 -15.19
CA ASP A 57 -11.17 -36.84 -16.44
C ASP A 57 -11.77 -38.25 -16.60
N ALA A 58 -13.02 -38.17 -17.08
CA ALA A 58 -13.64 -38.93 -18.17
C ALA A 58 -13.98 -40.42 -17.98
N VAL A 59 -15.28 -40.60 -17.77
CA VAL A 59 -16.17 -41.66 -18.26
C VAL A 59 -15.69 -42.37 -19.53
N SER A 60 -15.49 -43.70 -19.48
CA SER A 60 -16.08 -44.66 -20.43
C SER A 60 -15.75 -46.14 -20.12
N HIS A 61 -16.82 -46.96 -20.14
CA HIS A 61 -16.94 -48.35 -20.61
C HIS A 61 -16.12 -49.54 -20.04
N LEU A 62 -16.90 -50.43 -19.40
CA LEU A 62 -17.03 -51.89 -19.57
C LEU A 62 -15.87 -52.87 -19.25
N ASN A 63 -16.19 -53.76 -18.29
CA ASN A 63 -15.98 -55.22 -18.26
C ASN A 63 -14.62 -55.80 -18.70
N ARG A 64 -13.86 -56.39 -17.74
CA ARG A 64 -13.39 -57.79 -17.83
C ARG A 64 -12.77 -58.28 -16.49
N PRO A 65 -12.96 -59.57 -16.09
CA PRO A 65 -12.48 -60.09 -14.81
C PRO A 65 -11.04 -60.64 -14.85
N LYS A 66 -10.50 -60.79 -13.63
CA LYS A 66 -9.21 -61.41 -13.20
C LYS A 66 -8.82 -62.70 -13.96
N PRO A 67 -7.52 -63.07 -13.91
CA PRO A 67 -7.12 -64.08 -12.93
C PRO A 67 -5.79 -63.81 -12.21
N ASP A 68 -5.54 -64.66 -11.22
CA ASP A 68 -4.40 -64.83 -10.31
C ASP A 68 -3.01 -64.78 -10.96
N ASP A 69 -1.99 -64.38 -10.18
CA ASP A 69 -0.84 -65.26 -9.93
C ASP A 69 0.03 -64.76 -8.75
N ASN A 70 0.47 -65.74 -7.95
CA ASN A 70 1.42 -65.68 -6.83
C ASN A 70 2.87 -65.53 -7.30
N GLN A 71 3.70 -64.86 -6.50
CA GLN A 71 5.13 -65.13 -6.17
C GLN A 71 5.65 -63.90 -5.41
N GLU A 72 5.90 -63.91 -4.10
CA GLU A 72 6.99 -64.51 -3.31
C GLU A 72 8.42 -64.08 -3.70
N GLU A 73 9.15 -63.62 -2.66
CA GLU A 73 10.62 -63.51 -2.51
C GLU A 73 11.36 -62.43 -3.31
N ASP A 74 12.50 -61.87 -2.91
CA ASP A 74 13.24 -61.58 -1.66
C ASP A 74 14.55 -60.91 -2.15
N GLY A 75 15.10 -59.97 -1.38
CA GLY A 75 16.51 -59.51 -1.47
C GLY A 75 16.93 -58.79 -2.77
N GLU A 76 18.02 -58.04 -2.87
CA GLU A 76 19.17 -57.77 -2.00
C GLU A 76 19.70 -56.37 -2.35
N ASP A 77 20.36 -55.76 -1.37
CA ASP A 77 21.24 -54.60 -1.50
C ASP A 77 22.43 -54.91 -2.41
N GLN A 78 22.77 -54.03 -3.37
CA GLN A 78 24.16 -53.82 -3.81
C GLN A 78 24.40 -52.34 -4.14
N ASP A 79 25.29 -51.75 -3.35
CA ASP A 79 26.12 -50.60 -3.70
C ASP A 79 27.00 -50.95 -4.92
N GLU A 80 27.28 -49.97 -5.79
CA GLU A 80 28.53 -49.77 -6.57
C GLU A 80 28.25 -48.64 -7.58
N GLU A 81 28.82 -47.45 -7.36
CA GLU A 81 30.12 -46.97 -7.83
C GLU A 81 30.01 -46.16 -9.15
N GLU A 82 30.71 -45.03 -9.12
CA GLU A 82 30.83 -44.01 -10.16
C GLU A 82 31.64 -44.56 -11.33
N GLU A 83 31.22 -44.33 -12.58
CA GLU A 83 32.16 -44.09 -13.68
C GLU A 83 31.56 -43.06 -14.65
N ASP A 84 32.32 -41.97 -14.81
CA ASP A 84 32.29 -41.07 -15.95
C ASP A 84 32.71 -41.86 -17.19
N ASP A 85 31.96 -41.79 -18.29
CA ASP A 85 32.53 -41.98 -19.62
C ASP A 85 31.70 -41.18 -20.65
N ASP A 86 32.41 -40.21 -21.24
CA ASP A 86 32.08 -39.59 -22.52
C ASP A 86 32.06 -40.69 -23.59
N ASP A 87 30.97 -40.83 -24.33
CA ASP A 87 31.09 -41.21 -25.75
C ASP A 87 29.86 -40.79 -26.56
N GLU A 88 30.18 -40.10 -27.64
CA GLU A 88 29.33 -39.77 -28.77
C GLU A 88 28.86 -41.07 -29.42
N GLU A 89 27.55 -41.25 -29.63
CA GLU A 89 27.11 -41.90 -30.86
C GLU A 89 25.67 -41.51 -31.23
N GLU A 90 25.57 -41.08 -32.49
CA GLU A 90 24.36 -40.90 -33.26
C GLU A 90 23.53 -42.19 -33.25
N HIS A 91 22.19 -42.10 -33.14
CA HIS A 91 21.26 -42.79 -34.04
C HIS A 91 19.79 -42.45 -33.68
N GLU A 92 19.07 -42.03 -34.73
CA GLU A 92 17.69 -42.40 -35.04
C GLU A 92 16.52 -41.83 -34.21
N ALA A 93 15.98 -40.75 -34.78
CA ALA A 93 14.59 -40.66 -35.22
C ALA A 93 13.54 -41.46 -34.43
N SER A 94 13.10 -40.89 -33.31
CA SER A 94 11.75 -41.12 -32.79
C SER A 94 10.95 -39.82 -32.87
N GLN A 95 9.95 -39.83 -33.73
CA GLN A 95 8.94 -38.80 -33.86
C GLN A 95 8.09 -38.77 -32.59
N ASP A 96 8.34 -37.81 -31.71
CA ASP A 96 7.34 -37.33 -30.76
C ASP A 96 7.10 -35.83 -30.98
N TRP A 97 6.16 -35.55 -31.87
CA TRP A 97 5.69 -34.20 -32.20
C TRP A 97 4.66 -33.78 -31.15
N ASN A 98 5.12 -33.15 -30.06
CA ASN A 98 4.42 -32.08 -29.33
C ASN A 98 5.29 -31.55 -28.17
N GLY A 99 5.98 -30.40 -28.33
CA GLY A 99 6.67 -29.80 -27.17
C GLY A 99 7.62 -28.59 -27.23
N PRO A 100 8.05 -27.96 -28.34
CA PRO A 100 9.04 -26.86 -28.23
C PRO A 100 8.49 -25.44 -28.03
N THR A 101 7.18 -25.21 -28.19
CA THR A 101 6.66 -23.84 -28.34
C THR A 101 6.36 -23.12 -27.02
N GLU A 102 6.01 -23.86 -25.96
CA GLU A 102 5.61 -23.25 -24.70
C GLU A 102 6.81 -22.77 -23.87
N ASN A 103 7.89 -23.54 -23.83
CA ASN A 103 9.12 -23.15 -23.13
C ASN A 103 9.81 -21.95 -23.81
N LYS A 104 9.76 -21.87 -25.15
CA LYS A 104 10.27 -20.72 -25.88
C LYS A 104 9.47 -19.45 -25.57
N ARG A 105 8.13 -19.56 -25.48
CA ARG A 105 7.25 -18.44 -25.06
C ARG A 105 7.50 -18.00 -23.62
N LYS A 106 7.66 -18.94 -22.68
CA LYS A 106 7.99 -18.63 -21.28
C LYS A 106 9.35 -17.94 -21.14
N LYS A 107 10.34 -18.32 -21.97
CA LYS A 107 11.66 -17.68 -22.01
C LYS A 107 11.60 -16.25 -22.57
N GLU A 108 10.80 -16.03 -23.61
CA GLU A 108 10.59 -14.69 -24.18
C GLU A 108 9.86 -13.76 -23.21
N GLN A 109 8.83 -14.26 -22.51
CA GLN A 109 8.12 -13.51 -21.47
C GLN A 109 9.03 -13.13 -20.30
N ARG A 110 9.94 -14.02 -19.88
CA ARG A 110 10.91 -13.70 -18.83
C ARG A 110 11.86 -12.58 -19.25
N LYS A 111 12.34 -12.61 -20.50
CA LYS A 111 13.19 -11.52 -21.04
C LYS A 111 12.47 -10.18 -21.09
N ASP A 112 11.20 -10.18 -21.48
CA ASP A 112 10.39 -8.95 -21.53
C ASP A 112 10.19 -8.36 -20.13
N ILE A 113 9.92 -9.21 -19.13
CA ILE A 113 9.82 -8.79 -17.72
C ILE A 113 11.16 -8.26 -17.20
N ASP A 114 12.27 -8.94 -17.48
CA ASP A 114 13.61 -8.49 -17.06
C ASP A 114 13.95 -7.14 -17.68
N GLN A 115 13.57 -6.91 -18.94
CA GLN A 115 13.77 -5.64 -19.62
C GLN A 115 12.89 -4.52 -19.04
N GLN A 116 11.63 -4.82 -18.67
CA GLN A 116 10.77 -3.87 -17.98
C GLN A 116 11.30 -3.50 -16.58
N ILE A 117 11.87 -4.46 -15.85
CA ILE A 117 12.50 -4.21 -14.55
C ILE A 117 13.72 -3.32 -14.70
N GLU A 118 14.56 -3.57 -15.70
CA GLU A 118 15.74 -2.76 -15.97
C GLU A 118 15.37 -1.31 -16.34
N ASP A 119 14.35 -1.13 -17.20
CA ASP A 119 13.84 0.19 -17.54
C ASP A 119 13.28 0.95 -16.33
N LEU A 120 12.58 0.26 -15.41
CA LEU A 120 12.08 0.86 -14.18
C LEU A 120 13.22 1.27 -13.25
N ARG A 121 14.28 0.46 -13.15
CA ARG A 121 15.48 0.78 -12.37
C ARG A 121 16.23 1.97 -12.94
N ILE A 122 16.40 2.03 -14.26
CA ILE A 122 17.02 3.19 -14.93
C ILE A 122 16.20 4.46 -14.68
N ARG A 123 14.86 4.38 -14.76
CA ARG A 123 13.98 5.52 -14.46
C ARG A 123 14.09 5.95 -12.99
N GLN A 124 14.15 5.01 -12.06
CA GLN A 124 14.34 5.32 -10.64
C GLN A 124 15.69 6.00 -10.40
N ALA A 125 16.79 5.45 -10.95
CA ALA A 125 18.12 6.05 -10.83
C ALA A 125 18.16 7.48 -11.42
N ARG A 126 17.50 7.72 -12.56
CA ARG A 126 17.37 9.06 -13.13
C ARG A 126 16.61 10.02 -12.21
N ARG A 127 15.53 9.58 -11.58
CA ARG A 127 14.78 10.40 -10.59
C ARG A 127 15.63 10.74 -9.38
N GLU A 128 16.39 9.77 -8.87
CA GLU A 128 17.29 9.99 -7.73
C GLU A 128 18.37 11.02 -8.08
N ILE A 129 19.02 10.91 -9.26
CA ILE A 129 20.01 11.88 -9.75
C ILE A 129 19.41 13.28 -9.92
N LEU A 130 18.17 13.38 -10.45
CA LEU A 130 17.49 14.65 -10.66
C LEU A 130 17.09 15.29 -9.33
N SER A 131 16.54 14.50 -8.40
CA SER A 131 16.23 14.96 -7.04
C SER A 131 17.49 15.43 -6.28
N PHE A 132 18.60 14.71 -6.44
CA PHE A 132 19.88 15.07 -5.85
C PHE A 132 20.41 16.38 -6.45
N SER A 133 20.40 16.50 -7.78
CA SER A 133 20.81 17.73 -8.48
C SER A 133 19.96 18.94 -8.10
N LEU A 134 18.63 18.79 -8.00
CA LEU A 134 17.72 19.85 -7.57
C LEU A 134 17.97 20.24 -6.10
N SER A 135 18.20 19.26 -5.22
CA SER A 135 18.55 19.54 -3.84
C SER A 135 19.87 20.30 -3.75
N GLN A 136 20.88 19.91 -4.54
CA GLN A 136 22.18 20.55 -4.58
C GLN A 136 22.10 21.98 -5.14
N ALA A 137 21.25 22.22 -6.14
CA ALA A 137 20.97 23.55 -6.66
C ALA A 137 20.26 24.43 -5.62
N ALA A 138 19.33 23.89 -4.84
CA ALA A 138 18.67 24.61 -3.75
C ALA A 138 19.66 25.04 -2.65
N TYR A 139 20.63 24.18 -2.32
CA TYR A 139 21.70 24.50 -1.36
C TYR A 139 22.84 25.36 -1.94
N SER A 140 22.94 25.49 -3.27
CA SER A 140 23.97 26.31 -3.93
C SER A 140 23.59 27.80 -4.03
N THR A 141 22.50 28.23 -3.38
CA THR A 141 22.07 29.64 -3.32
C THR A 141 22.77 30.45 -2.22
N ASP A 142 23.82 29.91 -1.59
CA ASP A 142 24.72 30.70 -0.74
C ASP A 142 25.54 31.68 -1.59
N GLY A 143 24.95 32.87 -1.78
CA GLY A 143 25.65 34.07 -2.16
C GLY A 143 26.68 34.49 -1.10
N PRO A 144 27.72 35.22 -1.49
CA PRO A 144 28.87 35.52 -0.64
C PRO A 144 28.48 36.61 0.37
N SER A 145 28.48 36.31 1.67
CA SER A 145 28.73 37.31 2.72
C SER A 145 28.80 36.71 4.12
N ARG A 146 30.03 36.49 4.58
CA ARG A 146 30.38 36.83 5.96
C ARG A 146 31.83 37.29 5.98
N GLU A 147 32.03 38.50 5.44
CA GLU A 147 33.22 39.29 5.74
C GLU A 147 33.18 39.66 7.22
N GLU A 148 34.26 39.30 7.92
CA GLU A 148 34.56 39.82 9.23
C GLU A 148 34.87 41.33 9.13
N GLU A 149 34.29 42.08 10.05
CA GLU A 149 34.58 43.48 10.29
C GLU A 149 36.05 43.67 10.68
N GLY A 150 36.78 44.46 9.88
CA GLY A 150 38.05 45.07 10.25
C GLY A 150 38.09 46.49 9.66
N PRO A 151 38.41 47.53 10.45
CA PRO A 151 38.16 48.91 10.03
C PRO A 151 39.31 49.50 9.22
N SER A 152 38.97 50.59 8.53
CA SER A 152 39.83 51.63 7.94
C SER A 152 40.68 51.23 6.72
N ARG A 153 40.36 51.85 5.57
CA ARG A 153 41.16 52.94 5.00
C ARG A 153 40.47 53.57 3.78
N GLU A 154 40.47 54.89 3.79
CA GLU A 154 40.07 55.79 2.71
C GLU A 154 40.82 55.48 1.40
N GLU A 155 40.14 55.54 0.25
CA GLU A 155 40.67 56.18 -0.95
C GLU A 155 39.56 56.40 -1.99
N HIS A 156 39.62 57.59 -2.59
CA HIS A 156 38.74 58.11 -3.63
C HIS A 156 38.83 57.31 -4.92
N HIS A 157 37.72 57.11 -5.64
CA HIS A 157 37.69 57.35 -7.09
C HIS A 157 36.26 57.57 -7.63
N THR A 158 36.13 58.67 -8.36
CA THR A 158 34.98 59.11 -9.15
C THR A 158 35.08 58.59 -10.57
N TYR A 159 34.09 57.82 -11.05
CA TYR A 159 33.66 57.88 -12.45
C TYR A 159 32.20 57.47 -12.62
N ASP A 160 31.48 58.40 -13.21
CA ASP A 160 30.29 58.29 -14.03
C ASP A 160 30.47 57.22 -15.13
N THR A 161 29.42 56.45 -15.46
CA THR A 161 28.98 56.09 -16.83
C THR A 161 27.86 55.05 -16.77
N SER A 162 26.70 55.44 -17.29
CA SER A 162 25.60 54.63 -17.77
C SER A 162 26.00 53.32 -18.49
N ARG A 163 25.40 52.19 -18.10
CA ARG A 163 25.29 51.02 -18.99
C ARG A 163 23.98 50.28 -18.73
N THR A 164 23.07 50.45 -19.68
CA THR A 164 22.02 49.49 -20.00
C THR A 164 22.66 48.11 -20.14
N ASP A 165 22.17 47.10 -19.42
CA ASP A 165 22.09 45.74 -19.93
C ASP A 165 21.04 45.01 -19.11
N SER A 166 20.11 44.38 -19.84
CA SER A 166 19.04 43.54 -19.37
C SER A 166 19.50 42.64 -18.22
N ALA A 167 18.78 42.69 -17.10
CA ALA A 167 18.81 41.60 -16.12
C ALA A 167 18.16 40.38 -16.76
N GLU A 168 18.89 39.74 -17.68
CA GLU A 168 18.63 38.37 -18.05
C GLU A 168 18.73 37.52 -16.80
N LEU A 169 17.67 36.76 -16.53
CA LEU A 169 17.67 35.66 -15.56
C LEU A 169 18.96 34.86 -15.70
N SER A 170 19.59 34.53 -14.56
CA SER A 170 20.84 33.76 -14.48
C SER A 170 20.82 32.58 -15.47
N PRO A 171 21.92 32.28 -16.19
CA PRO A 171 22.00 31.12 -17.07
C PRO A 171 21.57 29.82 -16.37
N GLU A 172 21.76 29.70 -15.06
CA GLU A 172 21.25 28.55 -14.28
C GLU A 172 19.72 28.50 -14.22
N ILE A 173 19.05 29.65 -14.11
CA ILE A 173 17.58 29.71 -14.11
C ILE A 173 17.04 29.44 -15.51
N LYS A 174 17.74 29.86 -16.57
CA LYS A 174 17.39 29.53 -17.96
C LYS A 174 17.56 28.03 -18.22
N ASP A 175 18.64 27.41 -17.74
CA ASP A 175 18.87 25.98 -17.88
C ASP A 175 17.89 25.15 -17.05
N ILE A 176 17.54 25.58 -15.83
CA ILE A 176 16.49 24.96 -15.03
C ILE A 176 15.12 25.11 -15.72
N LEU A 177 14.81 26.28 -16.28
CA LEU A 177 13.55 26.51 -17.02
C LEU A 177 13.49 25.65 -18.29
N LEU A 178 14.61 25.46 -18.99
CA LEU A 178 14.72 24.61 -20.17
C LEU A 178 14.59 23.12 -19.78
N LEU A 179 15.24 22.68 -18.71
CA LEU A 179 15.17 21.30 -18.21
C LEU A 179 13.76 20.96 -17.71
N VAL A 180 13.12 21.89 -16.99
CA VAL A 180 11.72 21.80 -16.54
C VAL A 180 10.76 21.80 -17.73
N SER A 181 11.00 22.62 -18.76
CA SER A 181 10.17 22.62 -19.97
C SER A 181 10.28 21.31 -20.76
N THR A 182 11.48 20.74 -20.89
CA THR A 182 11.67 19.45 -21.57
C THR A 182 11.15 18.25 -20.78
N SER A 183 11.09 18.36 -19.44
CA SER A 183 10.55 17.31 -18.56
C SER A 183 9.03 17.41 -18.38
N LEU A 184 8.42 18.57 -18.65
CA LEU A 184 6.96 18.77 -18.64
C LEU A 184 6.26 18.26 -19.91
N GLU A 185 7.00 17.88 -20.96
CA GLU A 185 6.42 17.26 -22.16
C GLU A 185 6.14 15.76 -21.99
N GLN A 186 6.52 15.15 -20.86
CA GLN A 186 6.23 13.74 -20.57
C GLN A 186 5.24 13.60 -19.41
N ASP A 187 4.15 12.86 -19.68
CA ASP A 187 2.96 12.61 -18.86
C ASP A 187 3.25 12.01 -17.46
N ASP A 188 3.85 12.78 -16.55
CA ASP A 188 3.99 12.38 -15.14
C ASP A 188 3.24 13.36 -14.22
N GLU A 189 1.96 13.07 -14.01
CA GLU A 189 1.00 13.72 -13.11
C GLU A 189 1.40 13.63 -11.61
N SER A 190 2.64 13.24 -11.32
CA SER A 190 3.19 13.01 -9.98
C SER A 190 4.48 13.81 -9.69
N LEU A 191 4.87 14.73 -10.57
CA LEU A 191 6.18 15.40 -10.54
C LEU A 191 6.40 16.46 -9.47
N LEU A 192 5.40 16.83 -8.67
CA LEU A 192 5.63 17.63 -7.47
C LEU A 192 5.22 16.83 -6.25
N PRO A 193 6.18 16.40 -5.40
CA PRO A 193 5.88 15.87 -4.08
C PRO A 193 4.83 16.76 -3.42
N GLN A 194 3.83 16.13 -2.79
CA GLN A 194 2.75 16.85 -2.10
C GLN A 194 3.31 17.97 -1.19
N GLU A 195 4.48 17.74 -0.61
CA GLU A 195 5.21 18.69 0.21
C GLU A 195 5.61 20.00 -0.51
N ASP A 196 6.02 19.94 -1.78
CA ASP A 196 6.37 21.14 -2.56
C ASP A 196 5.13 21.94 -2.96
N ARG A 197 4.02 21.23 -3.21
CA ARG A 197 2.71 21.84 -3.44
C ARG A 197 2.22 22.56 -2.19
N ASP A 198 2.35 21.93 -1.03
CA ASP A 198 1.95 22.50 0.25
C ASP A 198 2.85 23.70 0.62
N ARG A 199 4.16 23.65 0.30
CA ARG A 199 5.10 24.77 0.46
C ARG A 199 4.81 25.93 -0.49
N PHE A 200 4.41 25.66 -1.74
CA PHE A 200 3.99 26.69 -2.67
C PHE A 200 2.69 27.37 -2.20
N MET A 201 1.72 26.57 -1.76
CA MET A 201 0.47 27.09 -1.19
C MET A 201 0.72 27.92 0.09
N ALA A 202 1.65 27.51 0.94
CA ALA A 202 2.03 28.27 2.14
C ALA A 202 2.70 29.62 1.82
N ASN A 203 3.38 29.73 0.68
CA ASN A 203 4.06 30.97 0.25
C ASN A 203 3.21 31.82 -0.71
N LEU A 204 2.02 31.36 -1.08
CA LEU A 204 1.13 32.03 -2.03
C LEU A 204 0.74 33.45 -1.56
N ASP A 205 0.52 33.63 -0.26
CA ASP A 205 0.18 34.92 0.33
C ASP A 205 1.35 35.92 0.25
N THR A 206 2.58 35.45 0.46
CA THR A 206 3.79 36.27 0.35
C THR A 206 4.02 36.70 -1.11
N ILE A 207 3.86 35.76 -2.05
CA ILE A 207 4.00 36.02 -3.49
C ILE A 207 2.91 36.98 -3.98
N SER A 208 1.64 36.73 -3.62
CA SER A 208 0.53 37.59 -4.02
C SER A 208 0.64 39.00 -3.42
N SER A 209 1.14 39.14 -2.18
CA SER A 209 1.45 40.45 -1.59
C SER A 209 2.57 41.18 -2.34
N ALA A 210 3.63 40.47 -2.73
CA ALA A 210 4.74 41.06 -3.49
C ALA A 210 4.29 41.52 -4.89
N VAL A 211 3.52 40.68 -5.59
CA VAL A 211 2.93 41.00 -6.91
C VAL A 211 1.92 42.15 -6.79
N GLY A 212 1.08 42.13 -5.75
CA GLY A 212 0.12 43.20 -5.47
C GLY A 212 0.80 44.55 -5.20
N ARG A 213 1.89 44.58 -4.42
CA ARG A 213 2.69 45.80 -4.22
C ARG A 213 3.29 46.31 -5.53
N TYR A 214 3.81 45.40 -6.35
CA TYR A 214 4.36 45.78 -7.65
C TYR A 214 3.29 46.42 -8.55
N LEU A 215 2.10 45.80 -8.65
CA LEU A 215 0.97 46.35 -9.40
C LEU A 215 0.52 47.72 -8.87
N ILE A 216 0.46 47.92 -7.56
CA ILE A 216 0.12 49.23 -6.98
C ILE A 216 1.19 50.27 -7.31
N THR A 217 2.47 49.89 -7.31
CA THR A 217 3.55 50.82 -7.68
C THR A 217 3.52 51.18 -9.16
N THR A 218 3.18 50.24 -10.06
CA THR A 218 3.04 50.54 -11.48
C THR A 218 1.80 51.39 -11.76
N GLU A 219 0.69 51.15 -11.06
CA GLU A 219 -0.51 51.99 -11.11
C GLU A 219 -0.20 53.43 -10.67
N LYS A 220 0.48 53.61 -9.53
CA LYS A 220 0.89 54.95 -9.06
C LYS A 220 1.73 55.69 -10.10
N ARG A 221 2.71 55.02 -10.71
CA ARG A 221 3.51 55.60 -11.80
C ARG A 221 2.66 55.99 -13.01
N LEU A 222 1.66 55.18 -13.35
CA LEU A 222 0.72 55.50 -14.44
C LEU A 222 -0.13 56.73 -14.11
N THR A 223 -0.60 56.85 -12.86
CA THR A 223 -1.39 58.01 -12.41
C THR A 223 -0.55 59.29 -12.34
N GLU A 224 0.72 59.20 -11.96
CA GLU A 224 1.66 60.32 -12.01
C GLU A 224 1.85 60.80 -13.46
N LEU A 225 2.04 59.88 -14.41
CA LEU A 225 2.11 60.21 -15.84
C LEU A 225 0.80 60.83 -16.37
N ALA A 226 -0.36 60.34 -15.94
CA ALA A 226 -1.65 60.92 -16.31
C ALA A 226 -1.88 62.32 -15.71
N SER A 227 -1.40 62.56 -14.49
CA SER A 227 -1.45 63.88 -13.85
C SER A 227 -0.53 64.90 -14.56
N LEU A 228 0.65 64.46 -15.01
CA LEU A 228 1.56 65.27 -15.83
C LEU A 228 0.92 65.61 -17.19
N ALA A 229 0.20 64.67 -17.81
CA ALA A 229 -0.49 64.90 -19.07
C ALA A 229 -1.66 65.90 -18.95
N THR A 230 -2.35 65.93 -17.80
CA THR A 230 -3.49 66.85 -17.57
C THR A 230 -3.05 68.23 -17.07
N ALA A 231 -1.94 68.33 -16.33
CA ALA A 231 -1.37 69.61 -15.88
C ALA A 231 -0.88 70.49 -17.05
N VAL A 232 -0.45 69.89 -18.16
CA VAL A 232 -0.04 70.61 -19.38
C VAL A 232 -1.24 71.22 -20.12
N GLY A 233 -2.48 70.78 -19.82
CA GLY A 233 -3.70 71.23 -20.51
C GLY A 233 -4.40 72.47 -19.93
N ASN A 234 -4.03 72.93 -18.73
CA ASN A 234 -4.78 73.99 -18.02
C ASN A 234 -4.00 75.32 -17.85
N GLY A 235 -2.87 75.50 -18.53
CA GLY A 235 -2.14 76.77 -18.56
C GLY A 235 -2.52 77.64 -19.77
N ASP A 236 -3.45 78.56 -19.54
CA ASP A 236 -3.76 79.81 -20.28
C ASP A 236 -5.13 79.89 -20.95
N GLY A 237 -5.99 80.74 -20.36
CA GLY A 237 -7.22 81.20 -21.00
C GLY A 237 -8.26 81.86 -20.09
N ASN A 238 -7.85 82.67 -19.12
CA ASN A 238 -8.79 83.55 -18.40
C ASN A 238 -9.04 84.81 -19.25
N GLY A 239 -10.27 85.02 -19.74
CA GLY A 239 -10.61 86.31 -20.35
C GLY A 239 -11.86 86.40 -21.25
N ASN A 240 -13.04 86.14 -20.67
CA ASN A 240 -14.24 87.01 -20.76
C ASN A 240 -14.99 87.25 -22.10
N GLY A 241 -16.34 87.13 -22.03
CA GLY A 241 -17.29 87.92 -22.84
C GLY A 241 -18.09 87.15 -23.90
N THR A 242 -19.20 86.47 -23.55
CA THR A 242 -20.60 86.96 -23.65
C THR A 242 -21.15 87.21 -25.07
N GLY A 243 -22.16 86.41 -25.44
CA GLY A 243 -23.39 86.95 -26.07
C GLY A 243 -23.69 86.62 -27.54
N SER A 244 -24.75 85.84 -27.74
CA SER A 244 -25.93 86.19 -28.56
C SER A 244 -25.83 86.24 -30.11
N ASP A 245 -26.54 85.29 -30.72
CA ASP A 245 -27.50 85.43 -31.84
C ASP A 245 -27.10 85.80 -33.29
N LYS A 246 -27.88 85.16 -34.19
CA LYS A 246 -28.30 85.51 -35.57
C LYS A 246 -27.51 84.98 -36.78
N LEU A 247 -28.10 83.93 -37.36
CA LEU A 247 -28.68 83.83 -38.72
C LEU A 247 -28.12 84.73 -39.85
N SER A 248 -27.91 84.07 -41.01
CA SER A 248 -28.14 84.52 -42.40
C SER A 248 -26.92 84.66 -43.34
N THR A 249 -26.85 83.71 -44.28
CA THR A 249 -26.79 83.85 -45.74
C THR A 249 -25.82 84.82 -46.44
N THR A 250 -25.25 84.26 -47.52
CA THR A 250 -25.01 84.81 -48.87
C THR A 250 -23.71 85.57 -49.22
N THR A 251 -23.08 85.05 -50.28
CA THR A 251 -22.52 85.78 -51.45
C THR A 251 -21.03 86.17 -51.44
N THR A 252 -20.28 85.39 -52.22
CA THR A 252 -19.35 85.77 -53.30
C THR A 252 -18.53 87.07 -53.17
N GLY A 253 -17.19 86.91 -53.14
CA GLY A 253 -16.24 87.97 -53.48
C GLY A 253 -14.88 87.82 -52.80
N LEU A 254 -13.89 87.26 -53.52
CA LEU A 254 -12.47 87.63 -53.34
C LEU A 254 -12.26 89.01 -54.03
N PRO A 255 -11.28 89.87 -53.67
CA PRO A 255 -9.88 89.49 -53.42
C PRO A 255 -9.14 90.17 -52.24
N THR A 256 -8.19 89.43 -51.70
CA THR A 256 -6.82 89.80 -51.27
C THR A 256 -6.54 91.25 -50.81
N ILE A 257 -6.31 91.45 -49.50
CA ILE A 257 -5.22 92.30 -48.96
C ILE A 257 -4.67 91.69 -47.66
N ASN A 258 -3.34 91.64 -47.61
CA ASN A 258 -2.43 91.15 -46.59
C ASN A 258 -2.78 91.51 -45.13
N SER A 259 -2.77 90.50 -44.26
CA SER A 259 -2.54 90.65 -42.81
C SER A 259 -1.68 89.47 -42.34
N PRO A 260 -0.46 89.70 -41.82
CA PRO A 260 0.37 88.64 -41.26
C PRO A 260 -0.15 88.33 -39.85
N GLN A 261 -1.22 87.54 -39.75
CA GLN A 261 -1.58 86.91 -38.49
C GLN A 261 -0.71 85.67 -38.30
N THR A 262 0.13 85.74 -37.27
CA THR A 262 0.77 84.58 -36.65
C THR A 262 -0.25 83.43 -36.55
N PRO A 263 -0.02 82.26 -37.17
CA PRO A 263 -0.88 81.11 -36.93
C PRO A 263 -0.77 80.77 -35.45
N SER A 264 -1.90 80.88 -34.76
CA SER A 264 -2.04 80.55 -33.37
C SER A 264 -1.55 79.11 -33.18
N LYS A 265 -0.49 78.94 -32.38
CA LYS A 265 0.06 77.63 -31.94
C LYS A 265 -1.04 76.67 -31.46
N LEU A 266 -2.16 77.25 -31.02
CA LEU A 266 -3.38 76.59 -30.57
C LEU A 266 -4.13 75.85 -31.70
N SER A 267 -4.20 76.38 -32.91
CA SER A 267 -4.87 75.71 -34.05
C SER A 267 -4.06 74.50 -34.55
N THR A 268 -2.74 74.64 -34.62
CA THR A 268 -1.84 73.53 -34.92
C THR A 268 -1.85 72.48 -33.81
N HIS A 269 -1.97 72.89 -32.55
CA HIS A 269 -2.07 71.95 -31.42
C HIS A 269 -3.42 71.22 -31.40
N LEU A 270 -4.53 71.91 -31.65
CA LEU A 270 -5.86 71.28 -31.74
C LEU A 270 -5.95 70.30 -32.90
N THR A 271 -5.39 70.62 -34.06
CA THR A 271 -5.36 69.70 -35.20
C THR A 271 -4.48 68.47 -34.91
N LEU A 272 -3.36 68.64 -34.21
CA LEU A 272 -2.51 67.53 -33.77
C LEU A 272 -3.23 66.66 -32.73
N GLN A 273 -3.93 67.27 -31.77
CA GLN A 273 -4.73 66.52 -30.79
C GLN A 273 -5.89 65.79 -31.44
N LEU A 274 -6.57 66.38 -32.42
CA LEU A 274 -7.67 65.74 -33.13
C LEU A 274 -7.16 64.58 -34.00
N GLN A 275 -5.99 64.72 -34.64
CA GLN A 275 -5.31 63.62 -35.32
C GLN A 275 -4.89 62.51 -34.36
N HIS A 276 -4.38 62.84 -33.17
CA HIS A 276 -4.04 61.87 -32.14
C HIS A 276 -5.28 61.13 -31.62
N LEU A 277 -6.37 61.85 -31.36
CA LEU A 277 -7.63 61.26 -30.89
C LEU A 277 -8.26 60.37 -31.96
N ASN A 278 -8.20 60.80 -33.23
CA ASN A 278 -8.68 60.00 -34.34
C ASN A 278 -7.77 58.78 -34.59
N HIS A 279 -6.46 58.88 -34.39
CA HIS A 279 -5.55 57.75 -34.40
C HIS A 279 -5.88 56.76 -33.27
N LEU A 280 -6.04 57.22 -32.03
CA LEU A 280 -6.44 56.39 -30.89
C LEU A 280 -7.77 55.65 -31.15
N HIS A 281 -8.73 56.36 -31.74
CA HIS A 281 -10.05 55.81 -32.02
C HIS A 281 -10.04 54.82 -33.19
N THR A 282 -9.26 55.08 -34.25
CA THR A 282 -9.29 54.26 -35.47
C THR A 282 -8.29 53.12 -35.46
N THR A 283 -7.16 53.27 -34.78
CA THR A 283 -6.09 52.26 -34.77
C THR A 283 -5.92 51.64 -33.39
N SER A 284 -5.66 52.41 -32.34
CA SER A 284 -5.22 51.81 -31.07
C SER A 284 -6.34 51.01 -30.37
N LEU A 285 -7.56 51.56 -30.33
CA LEU A 285 -8.67 50.92 -29.62
C LEU A 285 -9.17 49.65 -30.33
N PRO A 286 -9.42 49.66 -31.66
CA PRO A 286 -9.75 48.44 -32.40
C PRO A 286 -8.64 47.38 -32.32
N THR A 287 -7.37 47.75 -32.44
CA THR A 287 -6.26 46.79 -32.33
C THR A 287 -6.13 46.21 -30.91
N SER A 288 -6.37 47.02 -29.87
CA SER A 288 -6.42 46.51 -28.49
C SER A 288 -7.58 45.54 -28.27
N LEU A 289 -8.73 45.79 -28.93
CA LEU A 289 -9.91 44.95 -28.81
C LEU A 289 -9.75 43.63 -29.57
N THR A 290 -9.14 43.65 -30.76
CA THR A 290 -8.83 42.43 -31.51
C THR A 290 -7.78 41.58 -30.79
N THR A 291 -6.75 42.21 -30.20
CA THR A 291 -5.73 41.48 -29.43
C THR A 291 -6.31 40.89 -28.15
N LEU A 292 -7.17 41.62 -27.43
CA LEU A 292 -7.89 41.06 -26.27
C LEU A 292 -8.78 39.89 -26.71
N HIS A 293 -9.54 40.04 -27.79
CA HIS A 293 -10.39 38.96 -28.28
C HIS A 293 -9.57 37.72 -28.68
N GLU A 294 -8.43 37.91 -29.34
CA GLU A 294 -7.51 36.83 -29.69
C GLU A 294 -6.93 36.13 -28.44
N VAL A 295 -6.51 36.89 -27.43
CA VAL A 295 -6.02 36.33 -26.16
C VAL A 295 -7.13 35.58 -25.42
N ASN A 296 -8.35 36.11 -25.41
CA ASN A 296 -9.48 35.45 -24.77
C ASN A 296 -9.84 34.14 -25.50
N LEU A 297 -9.82 34.12 -26.83
CA LEU A 297 -9.99 32.89 -27.60
C LEU A 297 -8.87 31.87 -27.28
N LYS A 298 -7.61 32.31 -27.19
CA LYS A 298 -6.48 31.44 -26.81
C LYS A 298 -6.62 30.90 -25.38
N LEU A 299 -7.12 31.70 -24.45
CA LEU A 299 -7.37 31.27 -23.08
C LEU A 299 -8.53 30.26 -23.03
N GLN A 300 -9.59 30.51 -23.79
CA GLN A 300 -10.73 29.59 -23.83
C GLN A 300 -10.37 28.26 -24.49
N THR A 301 -9.56 28.26 -25.55
CA THR A 301 -9.09 27.02 -26.18
C THR A 301 -8.12 26.26 -25.28
N SER A 302 -7.22 26.95 -24.57
CA SER A 302 -6.33 26.28 -23.61
C SER A 302 -7.09 25.67 -22.44
N GLN A 303 -8.11 26.38 -21.92
CA GLN A 303 -9.00 25.85 -20.88
C GLN A 303 -9.78 24.62 -21.36
N LEU A 304 -10.31 24.64 -22.58
CA LEU A 304 -11.02 23.48 -23.14
C LEU A 304 -10.09 22.27 -23.30
N LEU A 305 -8.87 22.48 -23.78
CA LEU A 305 -7.88 21.41 -23.90
C LEU A 305 -7.49 20.84 -22.54
N ALA A 306 -7.27 21.69 -21.53
CA ALA A 306 -6.94 21.25 -20.17
C ALA A 306 -8.09 20.46 -19.53
N LEU A 307 -9.34 20.85 -19.76
CA LEU A 307 -10.50 20.09 -19.29
C LEU A 307 -10.62 18.74 -20.01
N GLN A 308 -10.35 18.71 -21.31
CA GLN A 308 -10.39 17.48 -22.08
C GLN A 308 -9.29 16.49 -21.63
N THR A 309 -8.07 16.95 -21.40
CA THR A 309 -6.99 16.09 -20.89
C THR A 309 -7.34 15.54 -19.51
N LEU A 310 -7.81 16.39 -18.60
CA LEU A 310 -8.22 15.98 -17.25
C LEU A 310 -9.37 14.96 -17.30
N LEU A 311 -10.37 15.17 -18.17
CA LEU A 311 -11.45 14.21 -18.39
C LEU A 311 -10.89 12.86 -18.87
N THR A 312 -9.99 12.84 -19.86
CA THR A 312 -9.40 11.59 -20.35
C THR A 312 -8.52 10.90 -19.31
N GLN A 313 -7.83 11.66 -18.45
CA GLN A 313 -7.06 11.10 -17.32
C GLN A 313 -7.99 10.51 -16.27
N LEU A 314 -9.11 11.16 -15.93
CA LEU A 314 -10.14 10.60 -15.06
C LEU A 314 -10.76 9.34 -15.66
N GLU A 315 -11.06 9.35 -16.96
CA GLU A 315 -11.60 8.18 -17.65
C GLU A 315 -10.61 7.02 -17.64
N LYS A 316 -9.32 7.26 -17.87
CA LYS A 316 -8.28 6.21 -17.80
C LYS A 316 -8.03 5.75 -16.36
N SER A 317 -7.89 6.66 -15.41
CA SER A 317 -7.46 6.36 -14.04
C SER A 317 -8.58 5.89 -13.12
N LYS A 318 -9.84 6.31 -13.33
CA LYS A 318 -10.98 5.91 -12.51
C LYS A 318 -11.90 4.95 -13.24
N HIS A 319 -12.16 5.20 -14.51
CA HIS A 319 -13.12 4.42 -15.30
C HIS A 319 -12.47 3.49 -16.31
N GLY A 320 -11.14 3.39 -16.29
CA GLY A 320 -10.37 2.68 -17.30
C GLY A 320 -10.63 1.19 -17.29
N MET A 321 -10.28 0.56 -18.40
CA MET A 321 -10.31 -0.90 -18.49
C MET A 321 -9.49 -1.54 -17.36
N GLU A 322 -8.36 -0.95 -16.98
CA GLU A 322 -7.48 -1.47 -15.93
C GLU A 322 -8.10 -1.38 -14.53
N THR A 323 -8.76 -0.27 -14.18
CA THR A 323 -9.46 -0.17 -12.88
C THR A 323 -10.66 -1.09 -12.82
N ARG A 324 -11.42 -1.22 -13.91
CA ARG A 324 -12.53 -2.18 -13.99
C ARG A 324 -12.05 -3.62 -13.89
N HIS A 325 -10.95 -3.96 -14.56
CA HIS A 325 -10.34 -5.29 -14.51
C HIS A 325 -9.80 -5.60 -13.11
N SER A 326 -9.06 -4.69 -12.48
CA SER A 326 -8.56 -4.88 -11.12
C SER A 326 -9.71 -5.00 -10.10
N LEU A 327 -10.76 -4.18 -10.22
CA LEU A 327 -11.96 -4.30 -9.40
C LEU A 327 -12.69 -5.63 -9.62
N ALA A 328 -12.89 -6.06 -10.86
CA ALA A 328 -13.50 -7.35 -11.17
C ALA A 328 -12.67 -8.52 -10.65
N ARG A 329 -11.33 -8.43 -10.74
CA ARG A 329 -10.40 -9.43 -10.20
C ARG A 329 -10.43 -9.47 -8.68
N ALA A 330 -10.50 -8.32 -8.02
CA ALA A 330 -10.67 -8.25 -6.57
C ALA A 330 -12.01 -8.84 -6.11
N ALA A 331 -13.10 -8.54 -6.81
CA ALA A 331 -14.41 -9.12 -6.55
C ALA A 331 -14.42 -10.64 -6.77
N PHE A 332 -13.75 -11.13 -7.82
CA PHE A 332 -13.56 -12.56 -8.06
C PHE A 332 -12.81 -13.23 -6.91
N PHE A 333 -11.68 -12.67 -6.46
CA PHE A 333 -10.94 -13.25 -5.34
C PHE A 333 -11.72 -13.19 -4.02
N ALA A 334 -12.51 -12.14 -3.79
CA ALA A 334 -13.39 -12.08 -2.63
C ALA A 334 -14.45 -13.20 -2.67
N ALA A 335 -15.05 -13.45 -3.83
CA ALA A 335 -15.99 -14.56 -3.99
C ALA A 335 -15.30 -15.92 -3.81
N VAL A 336 -14.11 -16.12 -4.39
CA VAL A 336 -13.33 -17.35 -4.21
C VAL A 336 -13.00 -17.58 -2.72
N ALA A 337 -12.55 -16.55 -2.00
CA ALA A 337 -12.27 -16.64 -0.57
C ALA A 337 -13.51 -17.03 0.23
N GLN A 338 -14.68 -16.44 -0.06
CA GLN A 338 -15.94 -16.82 0.58
C GLN A 338 -16.33 -18.28 0.28
N THR A 339 -16.15 -18.74 -0.95
CA THR A 339 -16.42 -20.15 -1.30
C THR A 339 -15.46 -21.12 -0.62
N MET A 340 -14.19 -20.73 -0.46
CA MET A 340 -13.20 -21.53 0.26
C MET A 340 -13.52 -21.60 1.76
N ASP A 341 -13.94 -20.49 2.37
CA ASP A 341 -14.38 -20.47 3.77
C ASP A 341 -15.59 -21.39 3.99
N LEU A 342 -16.63 -21.27 3.15
CA LEU A 342 -17.78 -22.17 3.19
C LEU A 342 -17.39 -23.64 2.98
N LYS A 343 -16.45 -23.92 2.06
CA LYS A 343 -15.94 -25.29 1.85
C LYS A 343 -15.23 -25.82 3.09
N VAL A 344 -14.41 -25.01 3.75
CA VAL A 344 -13.74 -25.39 5.00
C VAL A 344 -14.77 -25.65 6.12
N GLN A 345 -15.81 -24.82 6.23
CA GLN A 345 -16.88 -25.03 7.19
C GLN A 345 -17.63 -26.34 6.92
N VAL A 346 -17.94 -26.67 5.67
CA VAL A 346 -18.55 -27.96 5.30
C VAL A 346 -17.63 -29.12 5.66
N MET A 347 -16.33 -29.04 5.32
CA MET A 347 -15.37 -30.09 5.67
C MET A 347 -15.26 -30.29 7.19
N LEU A 348 -15.31 -29.21 7.97
CA LEU A 348 -15.29 -29.27 9.44
C LEU A 348 -16.56 -29.93 9.98
N LEU A 349 -17.73 -29.58 9.43
CA LEU A 349 -19.00 -30.19 9.82
C LEU A 349 -19.03 -31.68 9.48
N GLU A 350 -18.55 -32.07 8.30
CA GLU A 350 -18.44 -33.48 7.92
C GLU A 350 -17.45 -34.24 8.80
N ALA A 351 -16.29 -33.65 9.14
CA ALA A 351 -15.33 -34.27 10.05
C ALA A 351 -15.92 -34.44 11.46
N ARG A 352 -16.67 -33.46 11.94
CA ARG A 352 -17.40 -33.54 13.21
C ARG A 352 -18.47 -34.63 13.17
N GLU A 353 -19.22 -34.74 12.09
CA GLU A 353 -20.23 -35.80 11.91
C GLU A 353 -19.59 -37.19 11.91
N ARG A 354 -18.48 -37.38 11.18
CA ARG A 354 -17.72 -38.64 11.20
C ARG A 354 -17.23 -38.99 12.60
N SER A 355 -16.67 -38.03 13.33
CA SER A 355 -16.19 -38.24 14.71
C SER A 355 -17.33 -38.61 15.66
N VAL A 356 -18.49 -37.97 15.55
CA VAL A 356 -19.68 -38.31 16.36
C VAL A 356 -20.19 -39.71 16.01
N ALA A 357 -20.22 -40.07 14.72
CA ALA A 357 -20.63 -41.41 14.28
C ALA A 357 -19.66 -42.50 14.77
N GLU A 358 -18.35 -42.24 14.72
CA GLU A 358 -17.32 -43.13 15.28
C GLU A 358 -17.46 -43.27 16.80
N GLY A 359 -17.67 -42.15 17.51
CA GLY A 359 -17.93 -42.15 18.95
C GLY A 359 -19.19 -42.93 19.32
N ALA A 360 -20.27 -42.80 18.54
CA ALA A 360 -21.50 -43.56 18.74
C ALA A 360 -21.27 -45.07 18.55
N ARG A 361 -20.57 -45.47 17.48
CA ARG A 361 -20.20 -46.88 17.24
C ARG A 361 -19.31 -47.43 18.36
N MET A 362 -18.34 -46.66 18.84
CA MET A 362 -17.47 -47.06 19.95
C MET A 362 -18.26 -47.21 21.26
N ASN A 363 -19.18 -46.30 21.54
CA ASN A 363 -20.05 -46.37 22.72
C ASN A 363 -21.02 -47.55 22.66
N GLU A 364 -21.59 -47.85 21.49
CA GLU A 364 -22.43 -49.03 21.29
C GLU A 364 -21.64 -50.32 21.48
N TRP A 365 -20.44 -50.40 20.92
CA TRP A 365 -19.54 -51.53 21.11
C TRP A 365 -19.15 -51.70 22.58
N ALA A 366 -18.76 -50.62 23.26
CA ALA A 366 -18.44 -50.63 24.69
C ALA A 366 -19.65 -51.04 25.53
N GLY A 367 -20.84 -50.55 25.20
CA GLY A 367 -22.09 -50.92 25.86
C GLY A 367 -22.50 -52.37 25.61
N ALA A 368 -22.25 -52.92 24.42
CA ALA A 368 -22.44 -54.33 24.12
C ALA A 368 -21.45 -55.20 24.90
N ARG A 369 -20.16 -54.85 24.90
CA ARG A 369 -19.13 -55.56 25.66
C ARG A 369 -19.40 -55.55 27.15
N LEU A 370 -19.86 -54.43 27.70
CA LEU A 370 -20.22 -54.35 29.12
C LEU A 370 -21.45 -55.21 29.45
N ARG A 371 -22.41 -55.33 28.52
CA ARG A 371 -23.54 -56.26 28.69
C ARG A 371 -23.09 -57.71 28.66
N GLU A 372 -22.20 -58.06 27.74
CA GLU A 372 -21.62 -59.40 27.66
C GLU A 372 -20.87 -59.77 28.94
N LEU A 373 -19.97 -58.91 29.41
CA LEU A 373 -19.25 -59.13 30.68
C LEU A 373 -20.20 -59.24 31.88
N ARG A 374 -21.31 -58.50 31.90
CA ARG A 374 -22.35 -58.66 32.94
C ARG A 374 -23.02 -60.02 32.85
N MET A 375 -23.32 -60.49 31.64
CA MET A 375 -23.92 -61.82 31.44
C MET A 375 -22.95 -62.93 31.86
N GLU A 376 -21.69 -62.85 31.44
CA GLU A 376 -20.62 -63.76 31.89
C GLU A 376 -20.50 -63.76 33.41
N LYS A 377 -20.53 -62.57 34.05
CA LYS A 377 -20.48 -62.49 35.51
C LYS A 377 -21.71 -63.10 36.19
N VAL A 378 -22.89 -62.91 35.62
CA VAL A 378 -24.12 -63.54 36.11
C VAL A 378 -24.05 -65.06 35.95
N GLU A 379 -23.49 -65.57 34.85
CA GLU A 379 -23.28 -67.01 34.64
C GLU A 379 -22.25 -67.59 35.61
N GLU A 380 -21.14 -66.88 35.85
CA GLU A 380 -20.16 -67.26 36.87
C GLU A 380 -20.79 -67.29 38.27
N LEU A 381 -21.58 -66.26 38.63
CA LEU A 381 -22.30 -66.24 39.90
C LEU A 381 -23.33 -67.36 40.00
N LYS A 382 -24.05 -67.67 38.92
CA LYS A 382 -24.95 -68.82 38.88
C LYS A 382 -24.20 -70.12 39.12
N ARG A 383 -23.07 -70.34 38.44
CA ARG A 383 -22.23 -71.51 38.64
C ARG A 383 -21.78 -71.64 40.10
N VAL A 384 -21.31 -70.55 40.71
CA VAL A 384 -20.92 -70.55 42.12
C VAL A 384 -22.11 -70.87 43.01
N CYS A 385 -23.29 -70.29 42.75
CA CYS A 385 -24.52 -70.63 43.47
C CYS A 385 -24.90 -72.11 43.32
N ASP A 386 -24.78 -72.69 42.12
CA ASP A 386 -25.05 -74.11 41.87
C ASP A 386 -24.07 -75.00 42.65
N GLU A 387 -22.79 -74.61 42.73
CA GLU A 387 -21.78 -75.29 43.56
C GLU A 387 -22.14 -75.21 45.06
N TYR A 388 -22.62 -74.08 45.55
CA TYR A 388 -23.12 -73.95 46.92
C TYR A 388 -24.39 -74.78 47.17
N GLU A 389 -25.33 -74.80 46.22
CA GLU A 389 -26.56 -75.60 46.33
C GLU A 389 -26.26 -77.10 46.28
N ALA A 390 -25.23 -77.53 45.56
CA ALA A 390 -24.76 -78.92 45.58
C ALA A 390 -24.21 -79.33 46.96
N VAL A 391 -23.54 -78.41 47.66
CA VAL A 391 -23.01 -78.64 49.02
C VAL A 391 -24.13 -78.62 50.08
N ASP A 392 -25.15 -77.77 49.90
CA ASP A 392 -26.29 -77.64 50.82
C ASP A 392 -27.63 -77.62 50.05
N PRO A 393 -28.13 -78.79 49.62
CA PRO A 393 -29.36 -78.87 48.85
C PRO A 393 -30.56 -78.36 49.66
N GLY A 394 -31.12 -77.25 49.17
CA GLY A 394 -32.20 -76.51 49.83
C GLY A 394 -31.75 -75.52 50.91
N GLY A 395 -30.45 -75.19 51.01
CA GLY A 395 -29.95 -74.11 51.86
C GLY A 395 -30.25 -74.32 53.36
N LYS A 396 -30.20 -75.56 53.84
CA LYS A 396 -30.54 -75.89 55.24
C LYS A 396 -29.43 -75.43 56.19
N ILE A 397 -28.17 -75.62 55.80
CA ILE A 397 -26.99 -75.14 56.52
C ILE A 397 -26.95 -73.62 56.48
N MET A 398 -27.16 -72.98 55.32
CA MET A 398 -27.20 -71.52 55.21
C MET A 398 -28.35 -70.90 56.01
N ARG A 399 -29.53 -71.52 56.05
CA ARG A 399 -30.64 -71.07 56.90
C ARG A 399 -30.31 -71.24 58.39
N ALA A 400 -29.72 -72.36 58.79
CA ALA A 400 -29.30 -72.56 60.18
C ALA A 400 -28.21 -71.58 60.60
N LEU A 401 -27.26 -71.28 59.71
CA LEU A 401 -26.22 -70.28 59.94
C LEU A 401 -26.82 -68.87 60.03
N GLY A 402 -27.79 -68.54 59.15
CA GLY A 402 -28.53 -67.28 59.19
C GLY A 402 -29.33 -67.09 60.46
N THR A 403 -29.98 -68.14 60.98
CA THR A 403 -30.65 -68.10 62.28
C THR A 403 -29.62 -67.85 63.40
N ARG A 404 -28.49 -68.55 63.40
CA ARG A 404 -27.43 -68.32 64.40
C ARG A 404 -26.84 -66.90 64.32
N TYR A 405 -26.66 -66.34 63.12
CA TYR A 405 -26.21 -64.96 62.98
C TYR A 405 -27.23 -63.97 63.53
N ARG A 406 -28.53 -64.22 63.31
CA ARG A 406 -29.59 -63.43 63.93
C ARG A 406 -29.54 -63.53 65.45
N ASP A 407 -29.42 -64.74 65.99
CA ASP A 407 -29.33 -64.96 67.44
C ASP A 407 -28.11 -64.23 68.02
N VAL A 408 -26.96 -64.29 67.34
CA VAL A 408 -25.74 -63.57 67.74
C VAL A 408 -25.91 -62.05 67.60
N GLU A 409 -26.59 -61.55 66.57
CA GLU A 409 -26.86 -60.13 66.39
C GLU A 409 -27.82 -59.60 67.48
N GLU A 410 -28.81 -60.40 67.87
CA GLU A 410 -29.70 -60.14 69.00
C GLU A 410 -28.92 -60.16 70.33
N GLU A 411 -28.03 -61.12 70.56
CA GLU A 411 -27.15 -61.15 71.73
C GLU A 411 -26.20 -59.96 71.77
N ILE A 412 -25.58 -59.59 70.65
CA ILE A 412 -24.71 -58.41 70.54
C ILE A 412 -25.52 -57.15 70.84
N SER A 413 -26.75 -57.04 70.34
CA SER A 413 -27.64 -55.92 70.62
C SER A 413 -28.02 -55.85 72.10
N ALA A 414 -28.34 -56.99 72.72
CA ALA A 414 -28.63 -57.08 74.16
C ALA A 414 -27.40 -56.73 75.02
N VAL A 415 -26.21 -57.23 74.66
CA VAL A 415 -24.95 -56.88 75.32
C VAL A 415 -24.65 -55.40 75.16
N LYS A 416 -24.91 -54.83 73.98
CA LYS A 416 -24.74 -53.40 73.75
C LYS A 416 -25.70 -52.57 74.62
N GLU A 417 -26.96 -52.96 74.72
CA GLU A 417 -27.93 -52.34 75.63
C GLU A 417 -27.52 -52.47 77.10
N ASP A 418 -26.98 -53.62 77.51
CA ASP A 418 -26.47 -53.88 78.86
C ASP A 418 -25.23 -53.05 79.18
N ILE A 419 -24.29 -52.90 78.23
CA ILE A 419 -23.14 -52.00 78.36
C ILE A 419 -23.62 -50.56 78.51
N GLU A 420 -24.54 -50.11 77.66
CA GLU A 420 -25.11 -48.78 77.77
C GLU A 420 -25.84 -48.56 79.11
N ARG A 421 -26.50 -49.60 79.66
CA ARG A 421 -27.12 -49.55 80.99
C ARG A 421 -26.08 -49.43 82.11
N LEU A 422 -24.97 -50.17 82.02
CA LEU A 422 -23.85 -50.08 82.96
C LEU A 422 -23.14 -48.72 82.88
N GLU A 423 -22.97 -48.17 81.68
CA GLU A 423 -22.38 -46.83 81.46
C GLU A 423 -23.27 -45.71 81.99
N ARG A 424 -24.60 -45.86 81.95
CA ARG A 424 -25.57 -44.93 82.56
C ARG A 424 -25.61 -45.00 84.09
N GLY A 425 -24.85 -45.89 84.71
CA GLY A 425 -24.73 -45.97 86.17
C GLY A 425 -25.88 -46.67 86.89
N GLU A 426 -26.75 -47.40 86.17
CA GLU A 426 -27.75 -48.29 86.77
C GLU A 426 -27.08 -49.58 87.28
N VAL A 427 -26.17 -49.44 88.24
CA VAL A 427 -25.73 -50.55 89.07
C VAL A 427 -26.91 -50.90 89.96
N ASN A 428 -27.48 -52.09 89.78
CA ASN A 428 -28.48 -52.67 90.66
C ASN A 428 -27.88 -52.87 92.08
N MET A 429 -27.83 -51.78 92.85
CA MET A 429 -27.35 -51.70 94.23
C MET A 429 -28.19 -52.58 95.19
N ASP A 430 -29.38 -53.03 94.78
CA ASP A 430 -30.25 -53.90 95.60
C ASP A 430 -29.68 -55.31 95.83
N ARG A 431 -28.68 -55.73 95.04
CA ARG A 431 -28.02 -57.04 95.25
C ARG A 431 -26.71 -56.95 96.05
N VAL A 432 -26.11 -55.76 96.17
CA VAL A 432 -24.91 -55.53 96.99
C VAL A 432 -25.28 -55.18 98.43
N MET A 433 -26.41 -54.49 98.66
CA MET A 433 -26.87 -54.13 100.01
C MET A 433 -27.37 -55.33 100.85
N LYS A 434 -27.72 -56.47 100.24
CA LYS A 434 -28.19 -57.66 100.99
C LYS A 434 -27.09 -58.53 101.59
N CYS A 435 -25.81 -58.26 101.28
CA CYS A 435 -24.69 -58.97 101.88
C CYS A 435 -24.11 -58.28 103.13
N ASP A 436 -24.51 -57.03 103.42
CA ASP A 436 -24.03 -56.28 104.60
C ASP A 436 -24.98 -56.34 105.82
N GLU A 437 -26.10 -57.09 105.76
CA GLU A 437 -27.06 -57.27 106.86
C GLU A 437 -27.00 -58.64 107.57
N MET A 438 -25.95 -59.44 107.34
CA MET A 438 -25.64 -60.64 108.16
C MET A 438 -24.24 -60.59 108.79
N GLY A 439 -23.89 -59.43 109.37
CA GLY A 439 -22.81 -59.27 110.34
C GLY A 439 -23.34 -59.23 111.77
#